data_AF-A0A7X6U677-F1
#
_entry.id   AF-A0A7X6U677-F1
#
_cell.length_a   1.000
_cell.length_b   1.000
_cell.length_c   1.000
_cell.angle_alpha   90.00
_cell.angle_beta   90.00
_cell.angle_gamma   90.00
#
_symmetry.space_group_name_H-M   'P 1'
#
loop_
_entity.id
_entity.type
_entity.pdbx_description
1 polymer ?
#
loop_
_entity_poly.entity_id
_entity_poly.type
_entity_poly.pdbx_seq_one_letter_code
_entity_poly.pdbx_strand_id
1 'polypeptide(L)'
;MDFLEGFLLGPIWSDTEYETRRHTGFYWFIGWLACFLYIWLQLKPDTLQPWLDLPRWAPVAVFVFLLIASPFACRYYYRLNFMVKPVVLGLQLVKLAAAFLALYQYVLPLYTLQVDLLPEQLLEYVNQTIARATETFAAMGQAVGMMVGIIAGGLQVVLTFVGILLAATLVPALYLVLLQLLQRGVDYLMHRTLLRNLDY
;
A
#
# COMPACT_ATOMS: atom_id res chain seq x y z
N MET A 1 -7.48 24.60 -0.25
CA MET A 1 -6.38 23.94 -1.00
C MET A 1 -5.51 23.19 0.01
N ASP A 2 -6.09 22.44 0.95
CA ASP A 2 -5.42 22.27 2.25
C ASP A 2 -5.07 20.82 2.60
N PHE A 3 -5.85 19.85 2.11
CA PHE A 3 -5.69 18.47 2.56
C PHE A 3 -4.63 17.67 1.78
N LEU A 4 -4.59 17.75 0.44
CA LEU A 4 -3.59 17.06 -0.38
C LEU A 4 -2.18 17.58 -0.09
N GLU A 5 -2.06 18.90 0.09
CA GLU A 5 -0.82 19.54 0.47
C GLU A 5 -0.37 19.05 1.86
N GLY A 6 -1.28 19.02 2.84
CA GLY A 6 -0.98 18.48 4.16
C GLY A 6 -0.62 16.99 4.19
N PHE A 7 -1.26 16.19 3.34
CA PHE A 7 -0.93 14.77 3.19
C PHE A 7 0.49 14.54 2.66
N LEU A 8 0.92 15.35 1.69
CA LEU A 8 2.23 15.24 1.05
C LEU A 8 3.35 15.86 1.90
N LEU A 9 3.08 17.02 2.49
CA LEU A 9 4.05 17.78 3.29
C LEU A 9 4.21 17.23 4.71
N GLY A 10 3.15 16.60 5.24
CA GLY A 10 3.10 16.11 6.61
C GLY A 10 2.64 17.18 7.62
N PRO A 11 2.16 16.74 8.80
CA PRO A 11 1.47 17.62 9.75
C PRO A 11 2.35 18.71 10.37
N ILE A 12 3.68 18.53 10.40
CA ILE A 12 4.62 19.50 10.96
C ILE A 12 4.75 20.74 10.08
N TRP A 13 4.53 20.58 8.77
CA TRP A 13 4.77 21.60 7.76
C TRP A 13 3.49 22.09 7.08
N SER A 14 2.33 21.60 7.48
CA SER A 14 1.03 21.93 6.87
C SER A 14 0.14 22.73 7.83
N ASP A 15 -0.84 23.45 7.26
CA ASP A 15 -1.82 24.22 8.02
C ASP A 15 -2.68 23.35 8.96
N THR A 16 -3.24 24.02 9.97
CA THR A 16 -4.09 23.52 11.06
C THR A 16 -5.31 22.72 10.61
N GLU A 17 -5.78 22.90 9.37
CA GLU A 17 -6.94 22.17 8.85
C GLU A 17 -6.65 20.67 8.62
N TYR A 18 -5.43 20.31 8.23
CA TYR A 18 -5.01 18.90 8.06
C TYR A 18 -4.96 18.15 9.40
N GLU A 19 -4.58 18.84 10.48
CA GLU A 19 -4.48 18.25 11.82
C GLU A 19 -5.85 18.10 12.50
N THR A 20 -6.80 18.99 12.18
CA THR A 20 -8.10 19.05 12.86
C THR A 20 -9.16 18.11 12.29
N ARG A 21 -9.06 17.68 11.03
CA ARG A 21 -10.03 16.78 10.39
C ARG A 21 -9.48 15.37 10.17
N ARG A 22 -10.28 14.35 10.51
CA ARG A 22 -9.95 12.94 10.22
C ARG A 22 -10.26 12.63 8.77
N HIS A 23 -9.24 12.32 7.98
CA HIS A 23 -9.38 11.98 6.56
C HIS A 23 -9.10 10.50 6.27
N THR A 24 -9.61 9.61 7.12
CA THR A 24 -9.41 8.16 6.99
C THR A 24 -9.84 7.62 5.62
N GLY A 25 -10.93 8.15 5.05
CA GLY A 25 -11.41 7.76 3.72
C GLY A 25 -10.39 7.96 2.59
N PHE A 26 -9.51 8.97 2.72
CA PHE A 26 -8.49 9.24 1.70
C PHE A 26 -7.34 8.22 1.72
N TYR A 27 -6.96 7.72 2.90
CA TYR A 27 -5.98 6.63 3.00
C TYR A 27 -6.49 5.36 2.33
N TRP A 28 -7.77 5.05 2.53
CA TRP A 28 -8.42 3.94 1.83
C TRP A 28 -8.44 4.17 0.33
N PHE A 29 -8.77 5.38 -0.12
CA PHE A 29 -8.77 5.72 -1.54
C PHE A 29 -7.40 5.52 -2.19
N ILE A 30 -6.32 6.05 -1.61
CA ILE A 30 -4.96 5.83 -2.15
C ILE A 30 -4.58 4.36 -2.07
N GLY A 31 -4.92 3.67 -0.98
CA GLY A 31 -4.63 2.25 -0.82
C GLY A 31 -5.32 1.41 -1.90
N TRP A 32 -6.59 1.71 -2.21
CA TRP A 32 -7.32 1.06 -3.30
C TRP A 32 -6.78 1.42 -4.66
N LEU A 33 -6.38 2.67 -4.88
CA LEU A 33 -5.72 3.09 -6.12
C LEU A 33 -4.40 2.35 -6.33
N ALA A 34 -3.61 2.15 -5.26
CA ALA A 34 -2.40 1.33 -5.31
C ALA A 34 -2.70 -0.14 -5.61
N CYS A 35 -3.73 -0.71 -4.97
CA CYS A 35 -4.17 -2.08 -5.25
C CYS A 35 -4.65 -2.25 -6.70
N PHE A 36 -5.41 -1.29 -7.22
CA PHE A 36 -5.83 -1.25 -8.63
C PHE A 36 -4.63 -1.20 -9.57
N LEU A 37 -3.64 -0.34 -9.29
CA LEU A 37 -2.41 -0.25 -10.08
C LEU A 37 -1.61 -1.57 -10.03
N TYR A 38 -1.56 -2.22 -8.88
CA TYR A 38 -0.92 -3.54 -8.73
C TYR A 38 -1.60 -4.60 -9.60
N ILE A 39 -2.93 -4.69 -9.56
CA ILE A 39 -3.70 -5.62 -10.41
C ILE A 39 -3.49 -5.29 -11.89
N TRP A 40 -3.55 -4.01 -12.25
CA TRP A 40 -3.30 -3.55 -13.62
C TRP A 40 -1.90 -3.95 -14.11
N LEU A 41 -0.87 -3.81 -13.26
CA LEU A 41 0.50 -4.25 -13.56
C LEU A 41 0.62 -5.74 -13.81
N GLN A 42 -0.16 -6.57 -13.10
CA GLN A 42 -0.20 -8.02 -13.34
C GLN A 42 -0.81 -8.36 -14.70
N LEU A 43 -1.81 -7.58 -15.15
CA LEU A 43 -2.44 -7.78 -16.46
C LEU A 43 -1.62 -7.23 -17.62
N LYS A 44 -0.83 -6.17 -17.40
CA LYS A 44 0.01 -5.52 -18.42
C LYS A 44 1.39 -5.16 -17.85
N PRO A 45 2.26 -6.16 -17.65
CA PRO A 45 3.57 -5.95 -17.03
C PRO A 45 4.48 -5.01 -17.85
N ASP A 46 4.36 -5.05 -19.18
CA ASP A 46 5.23 -4.32 -20.10
C ASP A 46 5.15 -2.79 -19.94
N THR A 47 4.02 -2.27 -19.43
CA THR A 47 3.74 -0.82 -19.41
C THR A 47 4.68 -0.02 -18.50
N LEU A 48 5.12 -0.61 -17.39
CA LEU A 48 6.03 0.03 -16.41
C LEU A 48 7.31 -0.78 -16.21
N GLN A 49 7.55 -1.76 -17.09
CA GLN A 49 8.72 -2.62 -17.06
C GLN A 49 10.05 -1.87 -16.97
N PRO A 50 10.28 -0.74 -17.68
CA PRO A 50 11.54 0.01 -17.55
C PRO A 50 11.81 0.52 -16.13
N TRP A 51 10.76 0.79 -15.37
CA TRP A 51 10.88 1.24 -13.98
C TRP A 51 10.95 0.07 -13.00
N LEU A 52 10.26 -1.04 -13.31
CA LEU A 52 10.31 -2.26 -12.50
C LEU A 52 11.64 -3.01 -12.63
N ASP A 53 12.30 -2.93 -13.79
CA ASP A 53 13.59 -3.55 -14.07
C ASP A 53 14.78 -2.79 -13.45
N LEU A 54 14.54 -1.59 -12.90
CA LEU A 54 15.57 -0.87 -12.15
C LEU A 54 16.08 -1.73 -10.98
N PRO A 55 17.36 -1.60 -10.61
CA PRO A 55 17.89 -2.28 -9.44
C PRO A 55 17.02 -2.00 -8.22
N ARG A 56 16.68 -3.02 -7.43
CA ARG A 56 15.74 -2.89 -6.30
C ARG A 56 16.11 -1.80 -5.28
N TRP A 57 17.39 -1.49 -5.17
CA TRP A 57 17.89 -0.44 -4.30
C TRP A 57 17.61 0.98 -4.83
N ALA A 58 17.41 1.16 -6.15
CA ALA A 58 17.25 2.47 -6.77
C ALA A 58 16.00 3.24 -6.30
N PRO A 59 14.78 2.68 -6.34
CA PRO A 59 13.60 3.38 -5.85
C PRO A 59 13.65 3.61 -4.33
N VAL A 60 14.25 2.68 -3.59
CA VAL A 60 14.49 2.83 -2.15
C VAL A 60 15.44 4.01 -1.89
N ALA A 61 16.54 4.12 -2.65
CA ALA A 61 17.49 5.21 -2.52
C ALA A 61 16.85 6.56 -2.85
N VAL A 62 16.04 6.64 -3.92
CA VAL A 62 15.29 7.85 -4.29
C VAL A 62 14.30 8.23 -3.17
N PHE A 63 13.56 7.26 -2.64
CA PHE A 63 12.65 7.48 -1.52
C PHE A 63 13.38 8.02 -0.28
N VAL A 64 14.47 7.37 0.13
CA VAL A 64 15.26 7.77 1.32
C VAL A 64 15.88 9.15 1.12
N PHE A 65 16.44 9.43 -0.06
CA PHE A 65 16.99 10.73 -0.39
C PHE A 65 15.93 11.83 -0.31
N LEU A 66 14.76 11.61 -0.92
CA LEU A 66 13.65 12.58 -0.89
C LEU A 66 13.02 12.71 0.51
N LEU A 67 13.03 11.65 1.33
CA LEU A 67 12.56 11.67 2.71
C LEU A 67 13.45 12.56 3.60
N ILE A 68 14.77 12.54 3.38
CA ILE A 68 15.71 13.38 4.13
C ILE A 68 15.71 14.80 3.57
N ALA A 69 15.58 14.97 2.25
CA ALA A 69 15.52 16.28 1.60
C ALA A 69 14.18 17.01 1.84
N SER A 70 13.08 16.28 2.06
CA SER A 70 11.74 16.85 2.20
C SER A 70 11.62 17.95 3.26
N PRO A 71 12.11 17.80 4.51
CA PRO A 71 11.97 18.86 5.52
C PRO A 71 12.60 20.19 5.10
N PHE A 72 13.68 20.17 4.32
CA PHE A 72 14.32 21.40 3.83
C PHE A 72 13.44 22.12 2.81
N ALA A 73 12.80 21.40 1.90
CA ALA A 73 11.88 21.97 0.91
C ALA A 73 10.56 22.41 1.57
N CYS A 74 10.02 21.61 2.48
CA CYS A 74 8.77 21.88 3.19
C CYS A 74 8.86 23.11 4.10
N ARG A 75 10.02 23.37 4.73
CA ARG A 75 10.24 24.55 5.58
C ARG A 75 9.94 25.87 4.86
N TYR A 76 10.33 25.98 3.60
CA TYR A 76 10.15 27.21 2.83
C TYR A 76 8.83 27.24 2.05
N TYR A 77 8.05 26.16 2.06
CA TYR A 77 6.89 25.95 1.19
C TYR A 77 5.92 27.14 1.15
N TYR A 78 5.52 27.67 2.31
CA TYR A 78 4.60 28.81 2.38
C TYR A 78 5.20 30.16 1.96
N ARG A 79 6.54 30.28 1.97
CA ARG A 79 7.27 31.48 1.52
C ARG A 79 7.58 31.45 0.02
N LEU A 80 7.41 30.30 -0.64
CA LEU A 80 7.69 30.13 -2.06
C LEU A 80 6.58 30.72 -2.94
N ASN A 81 7.00 31.20 -4.12
CA ASN A 81 6.08 31.71 -5.12
C ASN A 81 5.14 30.60 -5.63
N PHE A 82 3.94 30.97 -6.07
CA PHE A 82 2.92 30.05 -6.57
C PHE A 82 3.44 29.10 -7.65
N MET A 83 4.40 29.53 -8.49
CA MET A 83 5.01 28.69 -9.53
C MET A 83 5.95 27.61 -8.99
N VAL A 84 6.55 27.81 -7.81
CA VAL A 84 7.53 26.88 -7.23
C VAL A 84 6.85 25.86 -6.30
N LYS A 85 5.72 26.22 -5.69
CA LYS A 85 4.89 25.30 -4.90
C LYS A 85 4.55 23.97 -5.59
N PRO A 86 4.06 23.94 -6.86
CA PRO A 86 3.77 22.68 -7.54
C PRO A 86 5.03 21.83 -7.78
N VAL A 87 6.21 22.44 -7.89
CA VAL A 87 7.47 21.68 -8.01
C VAL A 87 7.77 20.94 -6.71
N VAL A 88 7.61 21.60 -5.56
CA VAL A 88 7.80 20.97 -4.24
C VAL A 88 6.77 19.84 -4.03
N LEU A 89 5.49 20.08 -4.35
CA LEU A 89 4.46 19.03 -4.31
C LEU A 89 4.78 17.87 -5.26
N GLY A 90 5.28 18.17 -6.46
CA GLY A 90 5.75 17.19 -7.43
C GLY A 90 6.85 16.30 -6.87
N LEU A 91 7.84 16.87 -6.16
CA LEU A 91 8.89 16.09 -5.49
C LEU A 91 8.31 15.17 -4.40
N GLN A 92 7.29 15.63 -3.65
CA GLN A 92 6.61 14.78 -2.68
C GLN A 92 5.80 13.66 -3.32
N LEU A 93 5.19 13.92 -4.49
CA LEU A 93 4.53 12.88 -5.28
C LEU A 93 5.53 11.86 -5.82
N VAL A 94 6.70 12.29 -6.30
CA VAL A 94 7.77 11.38 -6.72
C VAL A 94 8.27 10.54 -5.55
N LYS A 95 8.40 11.12 -4.35
CA LYS A 95 8.74 10.38 -3.12
C LYS A 95 7.71 9.27 -2.85
N LEU A 96 6.42 9.59 -2.91
CA LEU A 96 5.34 8.61 -2.72
C LEU A 96 5.35 7.54 -3.81
N ALA A 97 5.53 7.93 -5.07
CA ALA A 97 5.61 7.01 -6.20
C ALA A 97 6.81 6.06 -6.08
N ALA A 98 7.98 6.56 -5.67
CA ALA A 98 9.18 5.76 -5.43
C ALA A 98 8.96 4.73 -4.32
N ALA A 99 8.24 5.08 -3.25
CA ALA A 99 7.88 4.15 -2.19
C ALA A 99 6.98 3.01 -2.72
N PHE A 100 5.91 3.33 -3.44
CA PHE A 100 5.03 2.32 -4.04
C PHE A 100 5.75 1.48 -5.10
N LEU A 101 6.65 2.08 -5.87
CA LEU A 101 7.44 1.34 -6.85
C LEU A 101 8.36 0.32 -6.17
N ALA A 102 9.03 0.72 -5.08
CA ALA A 102 9.79 -0.21 -4.26
C ALA A 102 8.90 -1.35 -3.74
N LEU A 103 7.72 -1.02 -3.19
CA LEU A 103 6.75 -2.03 -2.75
C LEU A 103 6.40 -3.02 -3.87
N TYR A 104 6.07 -2.53 -5.06
CA TYR A 104 5.71 -3.39 -6.20
C TYR A 104 6.88 -4.27 -6.64
N GLN A 105 8.11 -3.78 -6.68
CA GLN A 105 9.27 -4.59 -7.01
C GLN A 105 9.49 -5.77 -6.03
N TYR A 106 9.12 -5.61 -4.75
CA TYR A 106 9.20 -6.68 -3.77
C TYR A 106 8.00 -7.62 -3.81
N VAL A 107 6.78 -7.10 -4.06
CA VAL A 107 5.53 -7.88 -3.98
C VAL A 107 5.18 -8.60 -5.29
N LEU A 108 5.39 -7.98 -6.45
CA LEU A 108 5.11 -8.58 -7.76
C LEU A 108 5.73 -9.98 -7.95
N PRO A 109 7.02 -10.23 -7.63
CA PRO A 109 7.60 -11.57 -7.82
C PRO A 109 7.07 -12.62 -6.84
N LEU A 110 6.44 -12.22 -5.73
CA LEU A 110 5.88 -13.16 -4.75
C LEU A 110 4.54 -13.74 -5.20
N TYR A 111 3.78 -12.99 -6.01
CA TYR A 111 2.44 -13.36 -6.44
C TYR A 111 2.28 -13.08 -7.93
N THR A 112 2.51 -14.08 -8.78
CA THR A 112 2.27 -13.98 -10.22
C THR A 112 0.90 -14.54 -10.56
N LEU A 113 0.00 -13.70 -11.06
CA LEU A 113 -1.34 -14.13 -11.47
C LEU A 113 -1.30 -14.73 -12.88
N GLN A 114 -1.47 -16.04 -12.99
CA GLN A 114 -1.67 -16.72 -14.27
C GLN A 114 -3.16 -16.69 -14.60
N VAL A 115 -3.60 -15.61 -15.27
CA VAL A 115 -5.03 -15.35 -15.56
C VAL A 115 -5.66 -16.52 -16.34
N ASP A 116 -4.88 -17.19 -17.18
CA ASP A 116 -5.35 -18.30 -18.02
C ASP A 116 -5.71 -19.56 -17.21
N LEU A 117 -4.99 -19.81 -16.11
CA LEU A 117 -5.21 -20.97 -15.24
C LEU A 117 -6.08 -20.65 -14.02
N LEU A 118 -6.41 -19.37 -13.82
CA LEU A 118 -7.11 -18.88 -12.64
C LEU A 118 -8.47 -19.59 -12.41
N PRO A 119 -9.33 -19.80 -13.43
CA PRO A 119 -10.59 -20.52 -13.24
C PRO A 119 -10.38 -21.97 -12.81
N GLU A 120 -9.42 -22.67 -13.41
CA GLU A 120 -9.10 -24.06 -13.09
C GLU A 120 -8.50 -24.18 -11.68
N GLN A 121 -7.57 -23.31 -11.32
CA GLN A 121 -6.96 -23.26 -9.99
C GLN A 121 -7.98 -22.96 -8.90
N LEU A 122 -8.96 -22.09 -9.16
CA LEU A 122 -10.05 -21.82 -8.23
C LEU A 122 -10.96 -23.04 -8.03
N LEU A 123 -11.35 -23.71 -9.12
CA LEU A 123 -12.17 -24.92 -9.03
C LEU A 123 -11.44 -26.04 -8.28
N GLU A 124 -10.15 -26.23 -8.57
CA GLU A 124 -9.32 -27.21 -7.89
C GLU A 124 -9.18 -26.88 -6.40
N TYR A 125 -8.95 -25.62 -6.05
CA TYR A 125 -8.89 -25.17 -4.65
C TYR A 125 -10.19 -25.45 -3.90
N VAL A 126 -11.34 -25.15 -4.53
CA VAL A 126 -12.67 -25.42 -3.95
C VAL A 126 -12.87 -26.92 -3.74
N ASN A 127 -12.58 -27.74 -4.75
CA ASN A 127 -12.72 -29.19 -4.69
C ASN A 127 -11.84 -29.80 -3.61
N GLN A 128 -10.55 -29.42 -3.54
CA GLN A 128 -9.61 -29.91 -2.54
C GLN A 128 -10.01 -29.48 -1.13
N THR A 129 -10.52 -28.26 -0.96
CA THR A 129 -10.96 -27.75 0.34
C THR A 129 -12.17 -28.53 0.85
N ILE A 130 -13.16 -28.77 -0.02
CA ILE A 130 -14.34 -29.57 0.32
C ILE A 130 -13.96 -31.03 0.60
N ALA A 131 -13.08 -31.62 -0.21
CA ALA A 131 -12.59 -32.98 -0.02
C ALA A 131 -11.91 -33.15 1.35
N ARG A 132 -10.96 -32.26 1.69
CA ARG A 132 -10.27 -32.27 2.99
C ARG A 132 -11.24 -32.08 4.15
N ALA A 133 -12.18 -31.14 4.04
CA ALA A 133 -13.19 -30.95 5.08
C ALA A 133 -14.07 -32.20 5.26
N THR A 134 -14.42 -32.88 4.16
CA THR A 134 -15.21 -34.12 4.21
C THR A 134 -14.43 -35.26 4.86
N GLU A 135 -13.13 -35.39 4.58
CA GLU A 135 -12.25 -36.36 5.25
C GLU A 135 -12.16 -36.11 6.75
N THR A 136 -12.06 -34.84 7.19
CA THR A 136 -11.99 -34.51 8.62
C THR A 136 -13.25 -34.87 9.40
N PHE A 137 -14.42 -34.88 8.75
CA PHE A 137 -15.71 -35.20 9.37
C PHE A 137 -16.19 -36.63 9.07
N ALA A 138 -15.40 -37.43 8.35
CA ALA A 138 -15.74 -38.82 8.00
C ALA A 138 -16.03 -39.70 9.24
N ALA A 139 -15.43 -39.38 10.39
CA ALA A 139 -15.64 -40.09 11.66
C ALA A 139 -17.05 -39.90 12.27
N MET A 140 -17.83 -38.91 11.82
CA MET A 140 -19.19 -38.63 12.31
C MET A 140 -20.29 -39.47 11.63
N GLY A 141 -19.91 -40.44 10.79
CA GLY A 141 -20.82 -41.29 9.99
C GLY A 141 -21.00 -40.77 8.56
N GLN A 142 -21.12 -41.67 7.58
CA GLN A 142 -21.01 -41.34 6.15
C GLN A 142 -21.93 -40.20 5.68
N ALA A 143 -23.21 -40.21 6.04
CA ALA A 143 -24.17 -39.20 5.56
C ALA A 143 -24.02 -37.84 6.28
N VAL A 144 -23.84 -37.87 7.61
CA VAL A 144 -23.74 -36.66 8.44
C VAL A 144 -22.39 -35.99 8.24
N GLY A 145 -21.30 -36.77 8.22
CA GLY A 145 -19.94 -36.28 7.97
C GLY A 145 -19.79 -35.62 6.60
N MET A 146 -20.44 -36.15 5.56
CA MET A 146 -20.41 -35.55 4.23
C MET A 146 -21.17 -34.22 4.17
N MET A 147 -22.37 -34.13 4.77
CA MET A 147 -23.08 -32.84 4.85
C MET A 147 -22.29 -31.78 5.62
N VAL A 148 -21.75 -32.13 6.79
CA VAL A 148 -20.96 -31.19 7.61
C VAL A 148 -19.68 -30.80 6.89
N GLY A 149 -19.00 -31.73 6.23
CA GLY A 149 -17.81 -31.47 5.43
C GLY A 149 -18.03 -30.49 4.28
N ILE A 150 -19.13 -30.62 3.54
CA ILE A 150 -19.49 -29.67 2.47
C ILE A 150 -19.77 -28.28 3.04
N ILE A 151 -20.53 -28.19 4.14
CA ILE A 151 -20.84 -26.89 4.78
C ILE A 151 -19.57 -26.22 5.31
N ALA A 152 -18.73 -26.97 6.02
CA ALA A 152 -17.48 -26.46 6.60
C ALA A 152 -16.47 -26.07 5.51
N GLY A 153 -16.31 -26.91 4.48
CA GLY A 153 -15.44 -26.62 3.34
C GLY A 153 -15.91 -25.39 2.55
N GLY A 154 -17.22 -25.27 2.29
CA GLY A 154 -17.82 -24.09 1.68
C GLY A 154 -17.58 -22.83 2.51
N LEU A 155 -17.77 -22.90 3.82
CA LEU A 155 -17.49 -21.78 4.73
C LEU A 155 -16.01 -21.39 4.69
N GLN A 156 -15.09 -22.37 4.69
CA GLN A 156 -13.66 -22.12 4.62
C GLN A 156 -13.25 -21.41 3.32
N VAL A 157 -13.81 -21.81 2.18
CA VAL A 157 -13.59 -21.13 0.89
C VAL A 157 -14.02 -19.67 0.98
N VAL A 158 -15.23 -19.41 1.47
CA VAL A 158 -15.76 -18.05 1.62
C VAL A 158 -14.87 -17.22 2.56
N LEU A 159 -14.49 -17.77 3.72
CA LEU A 159 -13.60 -17.10 4.67
C LEU A 159 -12.23 -16.78 4.06
N THR A 160 -11.68 -17.69 3.25
CA THR A 160 -10.41 -17.45 2.55
C THR A 160 -10.54 -16.27 1.59
N PHE A 161 -11.61 -16.25 0.77
CA PHE A 161 -11.83 -15.17 -0.20
C PHE A 161 -12.03 -13.81 0.49
N VAL A 162 -12.84 -13.78 1.56
CA VAL A 162 -13.00 -12.59 2.41
C VAL A 162 -11.67 -12.17 3.02
N GLY A 163 -10.86 -13.12 3.50
CA GLY A 163 -9.52 -12.85 4.03
C GLY A 163 -8.58 -12.21 3.00
N ILE A 164 -8.59 -12.70 1.76
CA ILE A 164 -7.82 -12.12 0.65
C ILE A 164 -8.30 -10.69 0.35
N LEU A 165 -9.60 -10.45 0.28
CA LEU A 165 -10.17 -9.11 0.05
C LEU A 165 -9.80 -8.13 1.17
N LEU A 166 -9.87 -8.59 2.43
CA LEU A 166 -9.45 -7.80 3.58
C LEU A 166 -7.97 -7.49 3.53
N ALA A 167 -7.11 -8.48 3.22
CA ALA A 167 -5.68 -8.27 3.09
C ALA A 167 -5.34 -7.30 1.95
N ALA A 168 -5.98 -7.44 0.78
CA ALA A 168 -5.81 -6.55 -0.35
C ALA A 168 -6.22 -5.10 -0.04
N THR A 169 -7.10 -4.90 0.93
CA THR A 169 -7.54 -3.58 1.39
C THR A 169 -6.64 -3.03 2.50
N LEU A 170 -6.30 -3.86 3.48
CA LEU A 170 -5.55 -3.46 4.67
C LEU A 170 -4.06 -3.24 4.39
N VAL A 171 -3.42 -4.11 3.60
CA VAL A 171 -1.98 -4.05 3.33
C VAL A 171 -1.55 -2.70 2.74
N PRO A 172 -2.16 -2.17 1.66
CA PRO A 172 -1.74 -0.89 1.10
C PRO A 172 -2.06 0.28 2.03
N ALA A 173 -3.15 0.22 2.80
CA ALA A 173 -3.47 1.22 3.81
C ALA A 173 -2.45 1.24 4.96
N LEU A 174 -2.05 0.06 5.47
CA LEU A 174 -1.00 -0.08 6.49
C LEU A 174 0.35 0.43 5.98
N TYR A 175 0.68 0.15 4.71
CA TYR A 175 1.89 0.65 4.09
C TYR A 175 1.91 2.18 4.02
N LEU A 176 0.81 2.82 3.64
CA LEU A 176 0.69 4.29 3.65
C LEU A 176 0.86 4.88 5.05
N VAL A 177 0.25 4.27 6.06
CA VAL A 177 0.40 4.69 7.45
C VAL A 177 1.88 4.59 7.87
N LEU A 178 2.56 3.52 7.50
CA LEU A 178 3.99 3.34 7.79
C LEU A 178 4.84 4.43 7.12
N LEU A 179 4.60 4.74 5.84
CA LEU A 179 5.32 5.81 5.15
C LEU A 179 5.14 7.18 5.84
N GLN A 180 3.93 7.48 6.28
CA GLN A 180 3.67 8.73 7.00
C GLN A 180 4.32 8.77 8.38
N LEU A 181 4.35 7.64 9.10
CA LEU A 181 5.07 7.54 10.37
C LEU A 181 6.57 7.78 10.17
N LEU A 182 7.16 7.21 9.10
CA LEU A 182 8.55 7.47 8.74
C LEU A 182 8.80 8.95 8.43
N GLN A 183 7.94 9.57 7.61
CA GLN A 183 8.03 10.99 7.30
C GLN A 183 7.94 11.85 8.57
N ARG A 184 6.96 11.60 9.42
CA ARG A 184 6.79 12.31 10.70
C ARG A 184 8.00 12.13 11.61
N GLY A 185 8.57 10.93 11.65
CA GLY A 185 9.77 10.64 12.43
C GLY A 185 10.99 11.45 11.96
N VAL A 186 11.23 11.48 10.64
CA VAL A 186 12.33 12.24 10.03
C VAL A 186 12.11 13.75 10.20
N ASP A 187 10.92 14.24 9.92
CA ASP A 187 10.57 15.65 10.07
C ASP A 187 10.76 16.12 11.52
N TYR A 188 10.33 15.32 12.50
CA TYR A 188 10.52 15.62 13.92
C TYR A 188 12.01 15.66 14.31
N LEU A 189 12.80 14.69 13.84
CA LEU A 189 14.25 14.62 14.08
C LEU A 189 14.96 15.85 13.51
N MET A 190 14.66 16.21 12.27
CA MET A 190 15.27 17.34 11.56
C MET A 190 14.87 18.68 12.20
N HIS A 191 13.60 18.82 12.59
CA HIS A 191 13.13 20.00 13.30
C HIS A 191 13.85 20.19 14.65
N ARG A 192 14.01 19.10 15.41
CA ARG A 192 14.61 19.16 16.76
C ARG A 192 16.13 19.33 16.76
N THR A 193 16.85 18.78 15.77
CA THR A 193 18.33 18.72 15.78
C THR A 193 19.00 19.77 14.92
N LEU A 194 18.58 19.91 13.66
CA LEU A 194 19.30 20.71 12.65
C LEU A 194 18.65 22.07 12.44
N LEU A 195 17.33 22.13 12.42
CA LEU A 195 16.61 23.36 12.06
C LEU A 195 16.46 24.32 13.26
N ARG A 196 16.43 23.81 14.49
CA ARG A 196 16.40 24.63 15.71
C ARG A 196 17.60 25.60 15.83
N ASN A 197 18.75 25.24 15.27
CA ASN A 197 19.98 26.04 15.36
C ASN A 197 20.14 27.06 14.23
N LEU A 198 19.25 27.03 13.22
CA LEU A 198 19.28 27.96 12.07
C LEU A 198 18.29 29.13 12.21
N ASP A 199 17.50 29.16 13.30
CA ASP A 199 16.55 30.22 13.61
C ASP A 199 17.06 31.18 14.72
N TYR A 200 18.36 31.11 15.06
CA TYR A 200 19.07 32.07 15.91
C TYR A 200 20.03 32.94 15.11
#